data_AF-A0A822XB30-F1
#
_entry.id   AF-A0A822XB30-F1
#
_cell.length_a   1.000
_cell.length_b   1.000
_cell.length_c   1.000
_cell.angle_alpha   90.00
_cell.angle_beta   90.00
_cell.angle_gamma   90.00
#
_symmetry.space_group_name_H-M   'P 1'
#
loop_
_entity.id
_entity.type
_entity.pdbx_description
1 polymer ?
#
loop_
_entity_poly.entity_id
_entity_poly.type
_entity_poly.pdbx_seq_one_letter_code
_entity_poly.pdbx_strand_id
1 'polypeptide(L)'
;MVQSSWKDEVTKPSRFLSVVSFCIGTWLAFVSLVNITFGAFAPGQKIEWLGFIDGSSLSEAYSAHSSISIGLGDVVALLLATILIVVGGRGIESSSGLRAFLYSIAQRPRQMVGSEGQLSLIVANWLVVGGILFYVIWSTINTTWVDPGVYSVSIVMICSGLGIEAMHE
;
A
#
# COMPACT_ATOMS: atom_id res chain seq x y z
N MET A 1 14.71 18.30 -31.98
CA MET A 1 14.75 17.85 -30.58
C MET A 1 14.63 19.09 -29.73
N VAL A 2 13.48 19.31 -29.07
CA VAL A 2 13.33 20.43 -28.12
C VAL A 2 14.11 20.04 -26.88
N GLN A 3 15.13 20.82 -26.53
CA GLN A 3 15.90 20.63 -25.29
C GLN A 3 14.93 20.81 -24.11
N SER A 4 14.79 19.79 -23.24
CA SER A 4 14.03 19.95 -22.00
C SER A 4 14.72 21.00 -21.13
N SER A 5 13.95 21.94 -20.57
CA SER A 5 14.54 22.89 -19.62
C SER A 5 14.95 22.12 -18.38
N TRP A 6 16.07 22.47 -17.75
CA TRP A 6 16.46 21.88 -16.46
C TRP A 6 15.34 22.02 -15.40
N LYS A 7 14.51 23.06 -15.53
CA LYS A 7 13.31 23.26 -14.70
C LYS A 7 12.28 22.16 -14.90
N ASP A 8 12.11 21.67 -16.12
CA ASP A 8 11.17 20.59 -16.45
C ASP A 8 11.66 19.25 -15.89
N GLU A 9 12.98 19.00 -15.90
CA GLU A 9 13.55 17.78 -15.31
C GLU A 9 13.46 17.76 -13.78
N VAL A 10 13.69 18.91 -13.11
CA VAL A 10 13.60 19.01 -11.64
C VAL A 10 12.16 18.99 -11.14
N THR A 11 11.20 19.45 -11.95
CA THR A 11 9.77 19.47 -11.56
C THR A 11 9.01 18.22 -12.00
N LYS A 12 9.64 17.36 -12.82
CA LYS A 12 9.02 16.11 -13.26
C LYS A 12 8.81 15.17 -12.06
N PRO A 13 7.57 14.70 -11.82
CA PRO A 13 7.31 13.74 -10.76
C PRO A 13 8.03 12.42 -11.07
N SER A 14 8.78 11.91 -10.10
CA SER A 14 9.41 10.59 -10.21
C SER A 14 8.34 9.50 -10.25
N ARG A 15 8.36 8.64 -11.30
CA ARG A 15 7.42 7.52 -11.43
C ARG A 15 7.47 6.62 -10.19
N PHE A 16 8.67 6.29 -9.72
CA PHE A 16 8.86 5.47 -8.52
C PHE A 16 8.22 6.12 -7.29
N LEU A 17 8.55 7.38 -7.00
CA LEU A 17 8.02 8.08 -5.83
C LEU A 17 6.50 8.24 -5.91
N SER A 18 5.96 8.41 -7.12
CA SER A 18 4.53 8.53 -7.36
C SER A 18 3.79 7.22 -7.07
N VAL A 19 4.32 6.09 -7.54
CA VAL A 19 3.79 4.75 -7.24
C VAL A 19 3.86 4.46 -5.74
N VAL A 20 5.01 4.70 -5.11
CA VAL A 20 5.19 4.49 -3.66
C VAL A 20 4.20 5.33 -2.86
N SER A 21 4.08 6.63 -3.17
CA SER A 21 3.15 7.53 -2.48
C SER A 21 1.70 7.08 -2.65
N PHE A 22 1.31 6.71 -3.87
CA PHE A 22 -0.05 6.24 -4.15
C PHE A 22 -0.38 4.95 -3.39
N CYS A 23 0.52 3.98 -3.39
CA CYS A 23 0.33 2.71 -2.70
C CYS A 23 0.27 2.88 -1.18
N ILE A 24 1.20 3.64 -0.59
CA ILE A 24 1.21 3.92 0.86
C ILE A 24 -0.05 4.70 1.26
N GLY A 25 -0.44 5.71 0.48
CA GLY A 25 -1.64 6.48 0.75
C GLY A 25 -2.91 5.63 0.68
N THR A 26 -3.04 4.80 -0.35
CA THR A 26 -4.20 3.88 -0.50
C THR A 26 -4.27 2.89 0.66
N TRP A 27 -3.12 2.33 1.04
CA TRP A 27 -3.01 1.44 2.18
C TRP A 27 -3.40 2.13 3.50
N LEU A 28 -2.85 3.32 3.78
CA LEU A 28 -3.13 4.08 5.00
C LEU A 28 -4.62 4.44 5.10
N ALA A 29 -5.23 4.87 3.98
CA ALA A 29 -6.66 5.14 3.93
C ALA A 29 -7.46 3.88 4.26
N PHE A 30 -7.14 2.76 3.62
CA PHE A 30 -7.83 1.50 3.82
C PHE A 30 -7.73 1.01 5.28
N VAL A 31 -6.52 0.98 5.86
CA VAL A 31 -6.32 0.56 7.25
C VAL A 31 -6.97 1.53 8.23
N SER A 32 -6.98 2.83 7.96
CA SER A 32 -7.68 3.82 8.80
C SER A 32 -9.20 3.58 8.81
N LEU A 33 -9.78 3.25 7.65
CA LEU A 33 -11.20 2.88 7.58
C LEU A 33 -11.48 1.60 8.37
N VAL A 34 -10.65 0.56 8.21
CA VAL A 34 -10.75 -0.67 9.01
C VAL A 34 -10.61 -0.38 10.51
N ASN A 35 -9.68 0.50 10.89
CA ASN A 35 -9.46 0.90 12.28
C ASN A 35 -10.70 1.55 12.89
N ILE A 36 -11.36 2.44 12.14
CA ILE A 36 -12.60 3.12 12.56
C ILE A 36 -13.77 2.12 12.67
N THR A 37 -13.86 1.13 11.78
CA THR A 37 -15.03 0.24 11.72
C THR A 37 -14.90 -0.99 12.61
N PHE A 38 -13.74 -1.64 12.61
CA PHE A 38 -13.52 -2.96 13.24
C PHE A 38 -12.38 -2.97 14.26
N GLY A 39 -11.55 -1.93 14.30
CA GLY A 39 -10.26 -1.96 14.98
C GLY A 39 -9.21 -2.67 14.10
N ALA A 40 -7.98 -2.14 14.10
CA ALA A 40 -6.93 -2.59 13.19
C ALA A 40 -5.72 -3.24 13.88
N PHE A 41 -5.72 -3.33 15.21
CA PHE A 41 -4.55 -3.81 15.96
C PHE A 41 -4.67 -5.27 16.37
N ALA A 42 -5.73 -5.60 17.12
CA ALA A 42 -5.98 -6.90 17.69
C ALA A 42 -7.49 -7.06 17.97
N PRO A 43 -7.99 -8.26 18.27
CA PRO A 43 -9.41 -8.47 18.56
C PRO A 43 -9.93 -7.51 19.64
N GLY A 44 -10.89 -6.64 19.27
CA GLY A 44 -11.47 -5.64 20.17
C GLY A 44 -10.58 -4.42 20.46
N GLN A 45 -9.50 -4.21 19.69
CA GLN A 45 -8.59 -3.08 19.85
C GLN A 45 -8.42 -2.29 18.55
N LYS A 46 -8.43 -0.97 18.68
CA LYS A 46 -8.08 -0.03 17.61
C LYS A 46 -6.75 0.66 17.93
N ILE A 47 -6.20 1.27 16.90
CA ILE A 47 -4.96 2.05 16.94
C ILE A 47 -5.31 3.51 17.13
N GLU A 48 -4.50 4.20 17.92
CA GLU A 48 -4.46 5.64 17.99
C GLU A 48 -3.29 6.14 17.13
N TRP A 49 -3.58 6.56 15.90
CA TRP A 49 -2.55 6.87 14.89
C TRP A 49 -1.46 7.84 15.36
N LEU A 50 -1.81 8.86 16.15
CA LEU A 50 -0.83 9.81 16.66
C LEU A 50 0.15 9.14 17.63
N GLY A 51 -0.35 8.36 18.59
CA GLY A 51 0.50 7.61 19.51
C GLY A 51 1.30 6.52 18.82
N PHE A 52 0.70 5.85 17.84
CA PHE A 52 1.37 4.82 17.04
C PHE A 52 2.54 5.38 16.22
N ILE A 53 2.38 6.55 15.60
CA ILE A 53 3.43 7.18 14.78
C ILE A 53 4.52 7.82 15.65
N ASP A 54 4.13 8.45 16.76
CA ASP A 54 5.07 9.09 17.70
C ASP A 54 5.89 8.07 18.49
N GLY A 55 5.52 6.78 18.43
CA GLY A 55 6.17 5.72 19.20
C GLY A 55 5.94 5.87 20.71
N SER A 56 4.77 6.41 21.07
CA SER A 56 4.36 6.60 22.47
C SER A 56 4.24 5.26 23.20
N SER A 57 3.93 5.31 24.50
CA SER A 57 3.70 4.08 25.26
C SER A 57 2.62 3.19 24.61
N LEU A 58 2.73 1.86 24.75
CA LEU A 58 1.75 0.92 24.20
C LEU A 58 0.31 1.23 24.68
N SER A 59 0.14 1.83 25.85
CA SER A 59 -1.17 2.26 26.37
C SER A 59 -1.78 3.47 25.65
N GLU A 60 -0.95 4.28 24.98
CA GLU A 60 -1.40 5.47 24.24
C GLU A 60 -1.53 5.20 22.74
N ALA A 61 -0.84 4.18 22.23
CA ALA A 61 -0.90 3.78 20.82
C ALA A 61 -2.14 2.93 20.48
N TYR A 62 -2.82 2.37 21.48
CA TYR A 62 -3.96 1.47 21.29
C TYR A 62 -5.07 1.71 22.31
N SER A 63 -6.31 1.54 21.88
CA SER A 63 -7.51 1.70 22.71
C SER A 63 -8.54 0.62 22.43
N ALA A 64 -9.50 0.43 23.34
CA ALA A 64 -10.57 -0.55 23.17
C ALA A 64 -11.52 -0.11 22.05
N HIS A 65 -11.83 -1.02 21.13
CA HIS A 65 -12.77 -0.78 20.03
C HIS A 65 -14.13 -1.43 20.35
N SER A 66 -15.04 -0.63 20.92
CA SER A 66 -16.39 -1.09 21.27
C SER A 66 -17.46 -0.70 20.24
N SER A 67 -17.19 0.33 19.44
CA SER A 67 -18.11 0.87 18.44
C SER A 67 -17.36 1.72 17.42
N ILE A 68 -18.04 2.09 16.33
CA ILE A 68 -17.48 3.01 15.32
C ILE A 68 -17.12 4.33 16.00
N SER A 69 -15.83 4.66 16.00
CA SER A 69 -15.29 5.85 16.65
C SER A 69 -14.21 6.49 15.79
N ILE A 70 -14.27 7.81 15.68
CA ILE A 70 -13.32 8.62 14.92
C ILE A 70 -12.56 9.50 15.91
N GLY A 71 -11.26 9.27 16.02
CA GLY A 71 -10.35 10.10 16.80
C GLY A 71 -9.65 11.16 15.94
N LEU A 72 -8.97 12.11 16.60
CA LEU A 72 -8.14 13.10 15.91
C LEU A 72 -7.06 12.42 15.04
N GLY A 73 -6.47 11.34 15.54
CA GLY A 73 -5.48 10.57 14.79
C GLY A 73 -6.03 9.94 13.51
N ASP A 74 -7.27 9.42 13.54
CA ASP A 74 -7.93 8.88 12.35
C ASP A 74 -8.13 9.96 11.27
N VAL A 75 -8.51 11.18 11.67
CA VAL A 75 -8.66 12.32 10.75
C VAL A 75 -7.33 12.71 10.12
N VAL A 76 -6.27 12.80 10.94
CA VAL A 76 -4.91 13.13 10.45
C VAL A 76 -4.41 12.06 9.49
N ALA A 77 -4.59 10.77 9.82
CA ALA A 77 -4.19 9.65 8.98
C ALA A 77 -4.94 9.65 7.64
N LEU A 78 -6.26 9.86 7.64
CA LEU A 78 -7.07 9.93 6.41
C LEU A 78 -6.70 11.15 5.55
N LEU A 79 -6.40 12.29 6.17
CA LEU A 79 -5.94 13.48 5.45
C LEU A 79 -4.59 13.23 4.78
N LEU A 80 -3.62 12.68 5.52
CA LEU A 80 -2.32 12.30 4.99
C LEU A 80 -2.45 11.30 3.84
N ALA A 81 -3.28 10.27 4.04
CA ALA A 81 -3.57 9.27 3.01
C ALA A 81 -4.13 9.90 1.74
N THR A 82 -5.08 10.83 1.88
CA THR A 82 -5.67 11.56 0.75
C THR A 82 -4.63 12.38 -0.01
N ILE A 83 -3.75 13.09 0.70
CA ILE A 83 -2.65 13.85 0.08
C ILE A 83 -1.75 12.92 -0.72
N LEU A 84 -1.32 11.81 -0.13
CA LEU A 84 -0.44 10.83 -0.78
C LEU A 84 -1.09 10.20 -2.02
N ILE A 85 -2.37 9.83 -1.95
CA ILE A 85 -3.14 9.30 -3.08
C ILE A 85 -3.22 10.32 -4.21
N VAL A 86 -3.55 11.59 -3.91
CA VAL A 86 -3.70 12.63 -4.94
C VAL A 86 -2.37 12.96 -5.58
N VAL A 87 -1.30 13.16 -4.80
CA VAL A 87 0.04 13.47 -5.31
C VAL A 87 0.59 12.30 -6.11
N GLY A 88 0.54 11.09 -5.57
CA GLY A 88 1.00 9.87 -6.26
C GLY A 88 0.19 9.59 -7.52
N GLY A 89 -1.13 9.73 -7.46
CA GLY A 89 -2.02 9.53 -8.60
C GLY A 89 -1.74 10.50 -9.75
N ARG A 90 -1.52 11.79 -9.45
CA ARG A 90 -1.10 12.78 -10.46
C ARG A 90 0.24 12.44 -11.10
N GLY A 91 1.20 11.98 -10.29
CA GLY A 91 2.50 11.57 -10.80
C GLY A 91 2.40 10.36 -11.74
N ILE A 92 1.63 9.32 -11.37
CA ILE A 92 1.37 8.15 -12.22
C ILE A 92 0.64 8.55 -13.51
N GLU A 93 -0.37 9.42 -13.40
CA GLU A 93 -1.12 9.92 -14.56
C GLU A 93 -0.19 10.57 -15.57
N SER A 94 0.74 11.39 -15.11
CA SER A 94 1.71 12.07 -15.97
C SER A 94 2.75 11.15 -16.63
N SER A 95 3.00 9.95 -16.08
CA SER A 95 4.03 9.04 -16.57
C SER A 95 3.49 7.91 -17.45
N SER A 96 2.46 7.20 -16.98
CA SER A 96 1.96 5.96 -17.60
C SER A 96 0.44 5.89 -17.69
N GLY A 97 -0.27 6.89 -17.14
CA GLY A 97 -1.71 6.87 -16.97
C GLY A 97 -2.13 6.05 -15.74
N LEU A 98 -2.94 6.64 -14.87
CA LEU A 98 -3.44 6.02 -13.65
C LEU A 98 -4.33 4.82 -13.96
N ARG A 99 -5.18 4.92 -14.99
CA ARG A 99 -6.05 3.82 -15.41
C ARG A 99 -5.26 2.61 -15.88
N ALA A 100 -4.20 2.82 -16.67
CA ALA A 100 -3.35 1.74 -17.16
C ALA A 100 -2.60 1.07 -16.01
N PHE A 101 -2.10 1.86 -15.05
CA PHE A 101 -1.48 1.36 -13.82
C PHE A 101 -2.45 0.51 -12.96
N LEU A 102 -3.67 0.98 -12.72
CA LEU A 102 -4.66 0.19 -11.97
C LEU A 102 -5.04 -1.10 -12.70
N TYR A 103 -5.17 -1.02 -14.02
CA TYR A 103 -5.46 -2.20 -14.83
C TYR A 103 -4.31 -3.23 -14.78
N SER A 104 -3.04 -2.79 -14.80
CA SER A 104 -1.91 -3.71 -14.72
C SER A 104 -1.88 -4.48 -13.40
N ILE A 105 -2.20 -3.83 -12.28
CA ILE A 105 -2.36 -4.48 -10.97
C ILE A 105 -3.51 -5.51 -11.02
N ALA A 106 -4.67 -5.11 -11.54
CA ALA A 106 -5.86 -5.96 -11.58
C ALA A 106 -5.70 -7.19 -12.49
N GLN A 107 -4.83 -7.15 -13.50
CA GLN A 107 -4.57 -8.29 -14.38
C GLN A 107 -3.56 -9.30 -13.81
N ARG A 108 -2.77 -8.95 -12.77
CA ARG A 108 -1.75 -9.85 -12.19
C ARG A 108 -2.27 -11.26 -11.88
N PRO A 109 -3.46 -11.46 -11.28
CA PRO A 109 -3.95 -12.80 -10.98
C PRO A 109 -4.14 -13.68 -12.22
N ARG A 110 -4.46 -13.09 -13.37
CA ARG A 110 -4.64 -13.83 -14.64
C ARG A 110 -3.31 -14.30 -15.22
N GLN A 111 -2.21 -13.64 -14.86
CA GLN A 111 -0.87 -13.94 -15.37
C GLN A 111 -0.14 -15.02 -14.53
N MET A 112 -0.77 -15.53 -13.47
CA MET A 112 -0.19 -16.54 -12.57
C MET A 112 -0.11 -17.95 -13.17
N VAL A 113 -0.85 -18.22 -14.25
CA VAL A 113 -0.96 -19.57 -14.87
C VAL A 113 -0.77 -19.51 -16.39
N GLY A 114 -0.02 -18.52 -16.89
CA GLY A 114 0.17 -18.33 -18.33
C GLY A 114 0.89 -19.51 -18.99
N SER A 115 0.37 -20.02 -20.10
CA SER A 115 0.98 -21.08 -20.91
C SER A 115 2.16 -20.59 -21.77
N GLU A 116 2.34 -19.28 -21.91
CA GLU A 116 3.31 -18.64 -22.80
C GLU A 116 4.31 -17.71 -22.08
N GLY A 117 4.21 -17.58 -20.75
CA GLY A 117 5.05 -16.68 -19.95
C GLY A 117 6.39 -17.28 -19.56
N GLN A 118 7.43 -16.45 -19.46
CA GLN A 118 8.70 -16.87 -18.84
C GLN A 118 8.44 -17.28 -17.38
N LEU A 119 9.05 -18.39 -16.95
CA LEU A 119 8.83 -18.96 -15.62
C LEU A 119 9.12 -17.95 -14.49
N SER A 120 10.10 -17.06 -14.69
CA SER A 120 10.41 -15.95 -13.78
C SER A 120 9.24 -14.99 -13.57
N LEU A 121 8.53 -14.60 -14.64
CA LEU A 121 7.37 -13.71 -14.59
C LEU A 121 6.15 -14.38 -13.93
N ILE A 122 6.00 -15.69 -14.12
CA ILE A 122 4.98 -16.48 -13.42
C ILE A 122 5.26 -16.45 -11.91
N VAL A 123 6.50 -16.76 -11.50
CA VAL A 123 6.92 -16.72 -10.09
C VAL A 123 6.77 -15.32 -9.51
N ALA A 124 7.13 -14.27 -10.25
CA ALA A 124 6.97 -12.89 -9.84
C ALA A 124 5.50 -12.55 -9.50
N ASN A 125 4.57 -12.96 -10.36
CA ASN A 125 3.14 -12.77 -10.13
C ASN A 125 2.63 -13.56 -8.93
N TRP A 126 3.10 -14.80 -8.72
CA TRP A 126 2.77 -15.58 -7.53
C TRP A 126 3.26 -14.93 -6.24
N LEU A 127 4.47 -14.38 -6.23
CA LEU A 127 5.03 -13.69 -5.07
C LEU A 127 4.22 -12.44 -4.72
N VAL A 128 3.86 -11.63 -5.71
CA VAL A 128 3.07 -10.40 -5.47
C VAL A 128 1.65 -10.72 -5.04
N VAL A 129 0.94 -11.58 -5.77
CA VAL A 129 -0.46 -11.92 -5.43
C VAL A 129 -0.50 -12.69 -4.11
N GLY A 130 0.43 -13.62 -3.89
CA GLY A 130 0.55 -14.38 -2.66
C GLY A 130 0.80 -13.50 -1.44
N GLY A 131 1.70 -12.53 -1.53
CA GLY A 131 1.97 -11.58 -0.44
C GLY A 131 0.75 -10.71 -0.10
N ILE A 132 0.01 -10.24 -1.12
CA ILE A 132 -1.24 -9.48 -0.91
C ILE A 132 -2.32 -10.36 -0.28
N LEU A 133 -2.51 -11.58 -0.77
CA LEU A 133 -3.50 -12.52 -0.23
C LEU A 133 -3.19 -12.91 1.20
N PHE A 134 -1.92 -13.20 1.51
CA PHE A 134 -1.48 -13.49 2.87
C PHE A 134 -1.82 -12.32 3.80
N TYR A 135 -1.45 -11.09 3.44
CA TYR A 135 -1.77 -9.89 4.21
C TYR A 135 -3.28 -9.76 4.49
N VAL A 136 -4.10 -9.83 3.44
CA VAL A 136 -5.55 -9.63 3.55
C VAL A 136 -6.22 -10.74 4.35
N ILE A 137 -5.90 -12.00 4.07
CA ILE A 137 -6.51 -13.16 4.75
C ILE A 137 -6.12 -13.16 6.22
N TRP A 138 -4.83 -13.00 6.53
CA TRP A 138 -4.34 -13.01 7.91
C TRP A 138 -4.94 -11.86 8.71
N SER A 139 -4.93 -10.65 8.16
CA SER A 139 -5.45 -9.46 8.85
C SER A 139 -6.96 -9.51 9.05
N THR A 140 -7.70 -10.11 8.12
CA THR A 140 -9.14 -10.30 8.26
C THR A 140 -9.47 -11.31 9.37
N ILE A 141 -8.74 -12.42 9.46
CA ILE A 141 -8.98 -13.47 10.47
C ILE A 141 -8.57 -13.02 11.86
N ASN A 142 -7.41 -12.35 11.98
CA ASN A 142 -6.81 -12.02 13.28
C ASN A 142 -7.07 -10.57 13.72
N THR A 143 -7.64 -9.72 12.86
CA THR A 143 -7.83 -8.27 13.10
C THR A 143 -6.52 -7.49 13.25
N THR A 144 -5.41 -8.06 12.78
CA THR A 144 -4.03 -7.55 12.96
C THR A 144 -3.54 -6.81 11.71
N TRP A 145 -4.24 -5.74 11.32
CA TRP A 145 -3.98 -5.01 10.09
C TRP A 145 -2.70 -4.16 10.13
N VAL A 146 -2.17 -3.81 11.30
CA VAL A 146 -0.89 -3.06 11.46
C VAL A 146 0.26 -3.89 12.02
N ASP A 147 0.11 -5.22 12.09
CA ASP A 147 1.11 -6.10 12.69
C ASP A 147 2.43 -6.11 11.90
N PRO A 148 3.56 -5.65 12.48
CA PRO A 148 4.83 -5.55 11.77
C PRO A 148 5.35 -6.89 11.22
N GLY A 149 5.04 -8.00 11.87
CA GLY A 149 5.41 -9.35 11.41
C GLY A 149 4.66 -9.74 10.15
N VAL A 150 3.35 -9.49 10.10
CA VAL A 150 2.52 -9.72 8.91
C VAL A 150 3.00 -8.84 7.76
N TYR A 151 3.34 -7.57 8.01
CA TYR A 151 3.93 -6.71 6.98
C TYR A 151 5.25 -7.26 6.46
N SER A 152 6.15 -7.67 7.36
CA SER A 152 7.48 -8.12 6.98
C SER A 152 7.43 -9.30 6.02
N VAL A 153 6.55 -10.27 6.27
CA VAL A 153 6.34 -11.42 5.37
C VAL A 153 5.73 -10.94 4.04
N SER A 154 4.69 -10.12 4.11
CA SER A 154 3.95 -9.65 2.92
C SER A 154 4.83 -8.82 1.99
N ILE A 155 5.56 -7.85 2.53
CA ILE A 155 6.36 -6.90 1.76
C ILE A 155 7.57 -7.57 1.13
N VAL A 156 8.20 -8.54 1.81
CA VAL A 156 9.31 -9.32 1.23
C VAL A 156 8.82 -10.06 -0.01
N MET A 157 7.68 -10.76 0.07
CA MET A 157 7.11 -11.44 -1.10
C MET A 157 6.79 -10.46 -2.23
N ILE A 158 6.09 -9.37 -1.93
CA ILE A 158 5.69 -8.38 -2.93
C ILE A 158 6.92 -7.75 -3.59
N CYS A 159 7.89 -7.27 -2.82
CA CYS A 159 9.10 -6.64 -3.34
C CYS A 159 9.97 -7.63 -4.12
N SER A 160 10.09 -8.89 -3.69
CA SER A 160 10.81 -9.91 -4.47
C SER A 160 10.15 -10.16 -5.82
N GLY A 161 8.81 -10.26 -5.88
CA GLY A 161 8.12 -10.43 -7.15
C GLY A 161 8.26 -9.22 -8.07
N LEU A 162 8.09 -8.00 -7.55
CA LEU A 162 8.33 -6.77 -8.30
C LEU A 162 9.79 -6.65 -8.77
N GLY A 163 10.75 -7.07 -7.95
CA GLY A 163 12.17 -7.05 -8.30
C GLY A 163 12.51 -8.00 -9.45
N ILE A 164 11.93 -9.20 -9.47
CA ILE A 164 12.08 -10.13 -10.59
C ILE A 164 11.49 -9.51 -11.86
N GLU A 165 10.28 -8.96 -11.79
CA GLU A 165 9.62 -8.32 -12.93
C GLU A 165 10.46 -7.16 -13.51
N ALA A 166 11.06 -6.34 -12.65
CA ALA A 166 11.91 -5.22 -13.05
C ALA A 166 13.23 -5.64 -13.75
N MET A 167 13.69 -6.88 -13.57
CA MET A 167 14.85 -7.41 -14.29
C MET A 167 14.54 -7.85 -15.73
N HIS A 168 13.25 -7.90 -16.09
CA HIS A 168 12.77 -8.30 -17.41
C HIS A 168 12.22 -7.12 -18.24
N GLU A 169 12.19 -5.90 -17.68
CA GLU A 169 11.98 -4.63 -18.41
C GLU A 169 13.27 -4.17 -19.11
#